data_AF-A0AA43BJY6-F1
#
_entry.id   AF-A0AA43BJY6-F1
#
_cell.length_a   1.000
_cell.length_b   1.000
_cell.length_c   1.000
_cell.angle_alpha   90.00
_cell.angle_beta   90.00
_cell.angle_gamma   90.00
#
_symmetry.space_group_name_H-M   'P 1'
#
loop_
_entity.id
_entity.type
_entity.pdbx_description
1 polymer ?
#
loop_
_entity_poly.entity_id
_entity_poly.type
_entity_poly.pdbx_seq_one_letter_code
_entity_poly.pdbx_strand_id
1 'polypeptide(L)'
;MNVDFRFFMVIFFIFYGAGCRHQEGGGEPSGKSCGVEGSSACRVSFRELAATPRLFNGKLVRMEGYLGVSRELFVLSSSKELFEAGVTEETQVRIRGPVDMQQGVFDEYAYSWVSIIGLFRTREADNSTGDLLLGEIHAPLEVRSLRIPGPVPRAKFGDVLVNLEDLK
;
A
#
# COMPACT_ATOMS: atom_id res chain seq x y z
N MET A 1 13.82 29.83 -69.58
CA MET A 1 12.88 28.74 -69.27
C MET A 1 12.48 28.85 -67.82
N ASN A 2 11.31 29.44 -67.58
CA ASN A 2 10.64 29.44 -66.27
C ASN A 2 9.98 28.07 -66.10
N VAL A 3 10.15 27.44 -64.94
CA VAL A 3 9.31 26.32 -64.52
C VAL A 3 8.89 26.58 -63.08
N ASP A 4 7.59 26.77 -62.93
CA ASP A 4 6.88 27.19 -61.73
C ASP A 4 7.01 26.23 -60.56
N PHE A 5 7.29 26.79 -59.38
CA PHE A 5 7.29 26.10 -58.09
C PHE A 5 5.85 26.00 -57.58
N ARG A 6 5.13 24.93 -57.93
CA ARG A 6 3.77 24.69 -57.41
C ARG A 6 3.81 23.86 -56.14
N PHE A 7 3.43 24.53 -55.05
CA PHE A 7 2.92 23.97 -53.79
C PHE A 7 2.07 22.73 -54.03
N PHE A 8 2.44 21.59 -53.42
CA PHE A 8 1.52 20.48 -53.22
C PHE A 8 1.41 20.18 -51.72
N MET A 9 0.24 20.54 -51.21
CA MET A 9 -0.24 20.41 -49.85
C MET A 9 -0.41 18.93 -49.52
N VAL A 10 0.45 18.36 -48.67
CA VAL A 10 0.30 16.97 -48.19
C VAL A 10 -0.57 16.99 -46.94
N ILE A 11 -1.85 16.66 -47.13
CA ILE A 11 -2.82 16.38 -46.06
C ILE A 11 -2.49 14.99 -45.50
N PHE A 12 -1.90 14.93 -44.31
CA PHE A 12 -1.76 13.68 -43.58
C PHE A 12 -3.05 13.37 -42.82
N PHE A 13 -3.78 12.38 -43.34
CA PHE A 13 -4.97 11.79 -42.71
C PHE A 13 -4.61 11.05 -41.42
N ILE A 14 -5.41 11.33 -40.40
CA ILE A 14 -5.40 10.74 -39.07
C ILE A 14 -5.83 9.27 -39.16
N PHE A 15 -4.97 8.34 -38.78
CA PHE A 15 -5.37 6.97 -38.43
C PHE A 15 -5.48 6.85 -36.90
N TYR A 16 -6.71 6.93 -36.41
CA TYR A 16 -7.09 6.44 -35.08
C TYR A 16 -6.99 4.91 -35.09
N GLY A 17 -5.81 4.39 -34.74
CA GLY A 17 -5.63 2.99 -34.38
C GLY A 17 -5.90 2.81 -32.90
N ALA A 18 -7.15 2.53 -32.53
CA ALA A 18 -7.48 1.99 -31.20
C ALA A 18 -6.95 0.55 -31.11
N GLY A 19 -5.66 0.41 -30.85
CA GLY A 19 -5.03 -0.85 -30.48
C GLY A 19 -5.05 -1.00 -28.97
N CYS A 20 -5.87 -1.92 -28.44
CA CYS A 20 -5.72 -2.42 -27.08
C CYS A 20 -4.36 -3.14 -26.98
N ARG A 21 -3.32 -2.43 -26.58
CA ARG A 21 -2.06 -3.03 -26.17
C ARG A 21 -2.29 -3.74 -24.84
N HIS A 22 -2.29 -5.07 -24.89
CA HIS A 22 -1.91 -5.89 -23.75
C HIS A 22 -0.58 -5.36 -23.21
N GLN A 23 -0.60 -4.83 -21.99
CA GLN A 23 0.60 -4.44 -21.26
C GLN A 23 0.85 -5.53 -20.21
N GLU A 24 1.35 -6.67 -20.67
CA GLU A 24 2.26 -7.48 -19.85
C GLU A 24 3.54 -6.68 -19.72
N GLY A 25 3.89 -6.33 -18.49
CA GLY A 25 5.09 -5.58 -18.19
C GLY A 25 5.11 -5.28 -16.71
N GLY A 26 5.95 -6.02 -15.98
CA GLY A 26 6.26 -5.77 -14.58
C GLY A 26 6.47 -4.29 -14.35
N GLY A 27 5.55 -3.68 -13.61
CA GLY A 27 5.63 -2.28 -13.25
C GLY A 27 6.83 -2.07 -12.34
N GLU A 28 7.86 -1.47 -12.91
CA GLU A 28 8.82 -0.63 -12.19
C GLU A 28 8.05 0.20 -11.14
N PRO A 29 8.47 0.25 -9.87
CA PRO A 29 7.72 0.92 -8.82
C PRO A 29 7.58 2.39 -9.22
N SER A 30 6.37 2.76 -9.65
CA SER A 30 6.10 4.12 -10.07
C SER A 30 6.32 5.01 -8.85
N GLY A 31 7.41 5.78 -8.85
CA GLY A 31 7.64 6.87 -7.92
C GLY A 31 6.56 7.94 -8.10
N LYS A 32 5.34 7.65 -7.67
CA LYS A 32 4.20 8.54 -7.77
C LYS A 32 4.21 9.48 -6.58
N SER A 33 4.69 10.70 -6.84
CA SER A 33 4.15 11.94 -6.28
C SER A 33 3.95 11.94 -4.77
N CYS A 34 5.04 11.79 -4.02
CA CYS A 34 5.06 12.27 -2.64
C CYS A 34 5.31 13.78 -2.65
N GLY A 35 4.27 14.59 -2.42
CA GLY A 35 4.40 16.02 -2.10
C GLY A 35 4.41 16.98 -3.29
N VAL A 36 3.29 17.06 -4.02
CA VAL A 36 2.95 18.26 -4.81
C VAL A 36 1.90 19.05 -4.02
N GLU A 37 2.06 20.38 -3.94
CA GLU A 37 1.28 21.31 -3.11
C GLU A 37 -0.25 21.02 -3.14
N GLY A 38 -0.84 20.80 -1.96
CA GLY A 38 -2.28 20.49 -1.79
C GLY A 38 -2.62 19.33 -0.84
N SER A 39 -1.62 18.59 -0.33
CA SER A 39 -1.70 17.55 0.72
C SER A 39 -2.79 16.47 0.56
N SER A 40 -2.56 15.51 -0.33
CA SER A 40 -3.03 14.13 -0.15
C SER A 40 -1.84 13.28 0.32
N ALA A 41 -1.95 12.63 1.49
CA ALA A 41 -0.87 11.84 2.08
C ALA A 41 -0.30 10.80 1.10
N CYS A 42 1.01 10.51 1.19
CA CYS A 42 1.68 9.52 0.34
C CYS A 42 1.06 8.14 0.55
N ARG A 43 0.37 7.59 -0.45
CA ARG A 43 -0.06 6.18 -0.38
C ARG A 43 1.18 5.30 -0.45
N VAL A 44 1.34 4.41 0.54
CA VAL A 44 2.52 3.55 0.63
C VAL A 44 2.11 2.14 1.05
N SER A 45 2.70 1.14 0.39
CA SER A 45 2.56 -0.26 0.75
C SER A 45 3.66 -0.71 1.71
N PHE A 46 3.42 -1.82 2.44
CA PHE A 46 4.42 -2.45 3.29
C PHE A 46 5.70 -2.81 2.52
N ARG A 47 5.57 -3.29 1.27
CA ARG A 47 6.71 -3.62 0.41
C ARG A 47 7.56 -2.39 0.06
N GLU A 48 6.93 -1.28 -0.33
CA GLU A 48 7.66 -0.04 -0.65
C GLU A 48 8.37 0.53 0.59
N LEU A 49 7.72 0.42 1.74
CA LEU A 49 8.30 0.77 3.03
C LEU A 49 9.49 -0.10 3.41
N ALA A 50 9.40 -1.42 3.23
CA ALA A 50 10.53 -2.32 3.45
C ALA A 50 11.71 -2.01 2.53
N ALA A 51 11.45 -1.75 1.25
CA ALA A 51 12.48 -1.49 0.27
C ALA A 51 13.18 -0.13 0.45
N THR A 52 12.42 0.92 0.73
CA THR A 52 12.92 2.31 0.70
C THR A 52 12.36 3.19 1.83
N PRO A 53 12.50 2.80 3.10
CA PRO A 53 11.83 3.47 4.23
C PRO A 53 12.26 4.93 4.39
N ARG A 54 13.52 5.25 4.04
CA ARG A 54 14.08 6.60 4.11
C ARG A 54 13.36 7.62 3.20
N LEU A 55 12.74 7.17 2.09
CA LEU A 55 12.02 8.05 1.18
C LEU A 55 10.73 8.61 1.79
N PHE A 56 10.19 7.94 2.80
CA PHE A 56 8.94 8.30 3.47
C PHE A 56 9.18 8.97 4.83
N ASN A 57 10.43 9.02 5.32
CA ASN A 57 10.74 9.59 6.62
C ASN A 57 10.32 11.07 6.71
N GLY A 58 9.56 11.41 7.74
CA GLY A 58 9.05 12.76 7.96
C GLY A 58 7.91 13.17 7.02
N LYS A 59 7.33 12.25 6.25
CA LYS A 59 6.18 12.52 5.37
C LYS A 59 4.89 12.00 5.97
N LEU A 60 3.79 12.68 5.66
CA LEU A 60 2.46 12.12 5.88
C LEU A 60 2.25 10.96 4.91
N VAL A 61 2.01 9.77 5.44
CA VAL A 61 1.73 8.56 4.68
C VAL A 61 0.32 8.07 4.93
N ARG A 62 -0.27 7.43 3.92
CA ARG A 62 -1.50 6.67 4.01
C ARG A 62 -1.18 5.20 3.80
N MET A 63 -1.48 4.39 4.80
CA MET A 63 -1.28 2.94 4.79
C MET A 63 -2.57 2.20 5.05
N GLU A 64 -2.73 1.06 4.40
CA GLU A 64 -3.89 0.19 4.57
C GLU A 64 -3.39 -1.15 5.12
N GLY A 65 -3.97 -1.62 6.23
CA GLY A 65 -3.45 -2.78 6.94
C GLY A 65 -4.42 -3.31 7.99
N TYR A 66 -4.07 -4.47 8.56
CA TYR A 66 -4.77 -5.08 9.68
C TYR A 66 -4.28 -4.51 11.00
N LEU A 67 -5.16 -3.83 11.74
CA LEU A 67 -4.84 -3.17 12.99
C LEU A 67 -4.95 -4.14 14.16
N GLY A 68 -3.97 -4.14 15.06
CA GLY A 68 -4.01 -4.98 16.25
C GLY A 68 -2.92 -4.66 17.26
N VAL A 69 -2.86 -5.48 18.31
CA VAL A 69 -1.80 -5.41 19.33
C VAL A 69 -0.92 -6.65 19.21
N SER A 70 0.38 -6.45 19.01
CA SER A 70 1.38 -7.50 18.98
C SER A 70 2.53 -7.14 19.92
N ARG A 71 2.93 -8.05 20.80
CA ARG A 71 4.00 -7.83 21.80
C ARG A 71 3.83 -6.52 22.59
N GLU A 72 2.61 -6.25 23.05
CA GLU A 72 2.25 -5.02 23.77
C GLU A 72 2.37 -3.73 22.95
N LEU A 73 2.60 -3.84 21.64
CA LEU A 73 2.68 -2.72 20.71
C LEU A 73 1.41 -2.62 19.88
N PHE A 74 0.90 -1.41 19.72
CA PHE A 74 -0.14 -1.14 18.75
C PHE A 74 0.47 -1.07 17.36
N VAL A 75 0.04 -1.96 16.46
CA VAL A 75 0.67 -2.18 15.16
C VAL A 75 -0.35 -2.28 14.04
N LEU A 76 0.08 -1.85 12.86
CA LEU A 76 -0.58 -2.10 11.59
C LEU A 76 0.20 -3.20 10.86
N SER A 77 -0.46 -4.31 10.55
CA SER A 77 0.12 -5.48 9.88
C SER A 77 -0.29 -5.55 8.41
N SER A 78 0.57 -6.10 7.56
CA SER A 78 0.33 -6.32 6.13
C SER A 78 -0.69 -7.43 5.85
N SER A 79 -0.88 -8.36 6.79
CA SER A 79 -1.79 -9.50 6.67
C SER A 79 -2.34 -9.86 8.04
N LYS A 80 -3.61 -10.30 8.03
CA LYS A 80 -4.28 -10.87 9.21
C LYS A 80 -3.66 -12.22 9.57
N GLU A 81 -3.44 -13.07 8.57
CA GLU A 81 -2.91 -14.43 8.74
C GLU A 81 -1.50 -14.40 9.34
N LEU A 82 -0.64 -13.52 8.83
CA LEU A 82 0.71 -13.32 9.37
C LEU A 82 0.68 -12.73 10.77
N PHE A 83 -0.25 -11.82 11.05
CA PHE A 83 -0.45 -11.25 12.38
C PHE A 83 -0.87 -12.32 13.40
N GLU A 84 -1.87 -13.15 13.06
CA GLU A 84 -2.35 -14.24 13.92
C GLU A 84 -1.29 -15.34 14.11
N ALA A 85 -0.45 -15.58 13.11
CA ALA A 85 0.70 -16.48 13.20
C ALA A 85 1.88 -15.89 14.00
N GLY A 86 1.81 -14.63 14.43
CA GLY A 86 2.88 -13.96 15.18
C GLY A 86 4.11 -13.60 14.34
N VAL A 87 3.98 -13.55 13.01
CA VAL A 87 5.06 -13.16 12.10
C VAL A 87 5.21 -11.64 12.10
N THR A 88 6.34 -11.17 12.62
CA THR A 88 6.63 -9.74 12.79
C THR A 88 7.63 -9.19 11.77
N GLU A 89 8.35 -10.05 11.06
CA GLU A 89 9.45 -9.65 10.18
C GLU A 89 8.94 -8.96 8.91
N GLU A 90 9.28 -7.67 8.76
CA GLU A 90 8.95 -6.86 7.59
C GLU A 90 7.44 -6.75 7.26
N THR A 91 6.58 -7.10 8.23
CA THR A 91 5.13 -7.14 8.04
C THR A 91 4.40 -6.07 8.85
N GLN A 92 5.06 -5.43 9.80
CA GLN A 92 4.40 -4.58 10.80
C GLN A 92 4.99 -3.18 10.87
N VAL A 93 4.11 -2.20 11.06
CA VAL A 93 4.45 -0.80 11.36
C VAL A 93 3.85 -0.47 12.72
N ARG A 94 4.64 0.11 13.62
CA ARG A 94 4.16 0.50 14.94
C ARG A 94 3.40 1.82 14.87
N ILE A 95 2.36 1.94 15.68
CA ILE A 95 1.62 3.17 15.87
C ILE A 95 2.07 3.83 17.17
N ARG A 96 2.35 5.14 17.11
CA ARG A 96 2.82 5.95 18.24
C ARG A 96 1.93 7.17 18.44
N GLY A 97 1.63 7.47 19.68
CA GLY A 97 0.94 8.70 20.07
C GLY A 97 0.51 8.69 21.53
N PRO A 98 -0.26 9.69 21.97
CA PRO A 98 -0.84 9.73 23.31
C PRO A 98 -1.65 8.48 23.63
N VAL A 99 -1.63 8.04 24.89
CA VAL A 99 -2.33 6.82 25.33
C VAL A 99 -3.82 6.90 25.04
N ASP A 100 -4.47 8.02 25.36
CA ASP A 100 -5.91 8.21 25.16
C ASP A 100 -6.30 8.08 23.67
N MET A 101 -5.46 8.56 22.76
CA MET A 101 -5.69 8.43 21.32
C MET A 101 -5.54 6.97 20.88
N GLN A 102 -4.48 6.27 21.33
CA GLN A 102 -4.29 4.86 21.01
C GLN A 102 -5.44 4.01 21.56
N GLN A 103 -5.93 4.32 22.76
CA GLN A 103 -7.09 3.67 23.35
C GLN A 103 -8.35 3.89 22.52
N GLY A 104 -8.66 5.13 22.14
CA GLY A 104 -9.82 5.41 21.30
C GLY A 104 -9.78 4.69 19.94
N VAL A 105 -8.61 4.68 19.29
CA VAL A 105 -8.44 3.95 18.02
C VAL A 105 -8.55 2.43 18.23
N PHE A 106 -8.03 1.90 19.34
CA PHE A 106 -8.17 0.49 19.68
C PHE A 106 -9.65 0.11 19.88
N ASP A 107 -10.37 0.86 20.72
CA ASP A 107 -11.77 0.58 21.06
C ASP A 107 -12.68 0.60 19.81
N GLU A 108 -12.38 1.47 18.84
CA GLU A 108 -13.19 1.62 17.63
C GLU A 108 -12.76 0.71 16.46
N TYR A 109 -11.46 0.45 16.30
CA TYR A 109 -10.91 -0.15 15.08
C TYR A 109 -10.04 -1.39 15.27
N ALA A 110 -9.75 -1.82 16.51
CA ALA A 110 -8.87 -2.97 16.72
C ALA A 110 -9.37 -4.24 16.01
N TYR A 111 -8.41 -5.07 15.60
CA TYR A 111 -8.63 -6.36 14.95
C TYR A 111 -9.43 -6.24 13.64
N SER A 112 -9.26 -5.13 12.91
CA SER A 112 -9.95 -4.83 11.67
C SER A 112 -9.01 -4.28 10.60
N TRP A 113 -9.47 -4.33 9.34
CA TRP A 113 -8.77 -3.70 8.23
C TRP A 113 -9.08 -2.21 8.19
N VAL A 114 -8.04 -1.38 8.19
CA VAL A 114 -8.15 0.07 8.27
C VAL A 114 -7.23 0.76 7.27
N SER A 115 -7.56 2.00 6.93
CA SER A 115 -6.66 2.97 6.33
C SER A 115 -6.24 3.97 7.40
N ILE A 116 -4.95 4.09 7.66
CA ILE A 116 -4.35 5.04 8.60
C ILE A 116 -3.59 6.09 7.81
N ILE A 117 -3.77 7.36 8.18
CA ILE A 117 -2.94 8.47 7.75
C ILE A 117 -2.19 9.00 8.97
N GLY A 118 -0.87 9.18 8.85
CA GLY A 118 -0.05 9.74 9.92
C GLY A 118 1.37 10.05 9.47
N LEU A 119 2.17 10.62 10.36
CA LEU A 119 3.56 10.98 10.06
C LEU A 119 4.45 9.74 10.15
N PHE A 120 5.08 9.35 9.05
CA PHE A 120 6.00 8.22 9.08
C PHE A 120 7.37 8.63 9.60
N ARG A 121 7.94 7.79 10.47
CA ARG A 121 9.31 7.91 10.95
C ARG A 121 10.03 6.58 10.77
N THR A 122 11.20 6.65 10.17
CA THR A 122 12.14 5.52 10.18
C THR A 122 12.62 5.31 11.61
N ARG A 123 12.77 4.05 12.01
CA ARG A 123 13.43 3.73 13.27
C ARG A 123 14.88 4.24 13.21
N GLU A 124 15.33 4.97 14.23
CA GLU A 124 16.76 5.09 14.47
C GLU A 124 17.28 3.69 14.79
N ALA A 125 18.40 3.28 14.19
CA ALA A 125 18.96 1.96 14.37
C ALA A 125 19.50 1.80 15.80
N ASP A 126 18.61 1.72 16.78
CA ASP A 126 18.92 1.27 18.12
C ASP A 126 19.08 -0.23 18.02
N ASN A 127 20.27 -0.70 18.39
CA ASN A 127 20.79 -2.05 18.22
C ASN A 127 19.99 -3.17 18.95
N SER A 128 18.74 -2.92 19.35
CA SER A 128 17.86 -3.96 19.87
C SER A 128 17.32 -4.80 18.71
N THR A 129 17.86 -6.00 18.60
CA THR A 129 17.52 -7.08 17.68
C THR A 129 16.08 -7.61 17.85
N GLY A 130 15.25 -6.97 18.67
CA GLY A 130 13.98 -7.50 19.15
C GLY A 130 12.74 -7.14 18.32
N ASP A 131 12.79 -6.05 17.55
CA ASP A 131 11.62 -5.56 16.80
C ASP A 131 11.93 -5.43 15.30
N LEU A 132 11.44 -6.40 14.51
CA LEU A 132 11.56 -6.46 13.05
C LEU A 132 10.51 -5.58 12.34
N LEU A 133 10.20 -4.43 12.94
CA LEU A 133 9.21 -3.49 12.44
C LEU A 133 9.78 -2.68 11.26
N LEU A 134 8.92 -2.33 10.31
CA LEU A 134 9.27 -1.49 9.15
C LEU A 134 9.48 -0.01 9.51
N GLY A 135 8.93 0.44 10.64
CA GLY A 135 9.01 1.81 11.12
C GLY A 135 7.86 2.16 12.04
N GLU A 136 7.64 3.47 12.20
CA GLU A 136 6.60 4.01 13.08
C GLU A 136 5.72 5.03 12.36
N ILE A 137 4.41 4.99 12.61
CA ILE A 137 3.45 6.04 12.25
C ILE A 137 3.09 6.79 13.52
N HIS A 138 3.34 8.09 13.50
CA HIS A 138 3.14 8.99 14.63
C HIS A 138 1.85 9.80 14.47
N ALA A 139 1.22 10.06 15.61
CA ALA A 139 0.10 10.97 15.74
C ALA A 139 0.44 12.40 15.23
N PRO A 140 -0.56 13.18 14.80
CA PRO A 140 -2.00 12.86 14.74
C PRO A 140 -2.32 11.79 13.70
N LEU A 141 -3.32 10.94 13.99
CA LEU A 141 -3.77 9.86 13.11
C LEU A 141 -5.16 10.15 12.56
N GLU A 142 -5.36 9.91 11.26
CA GLU A 142 -6.69 9.71 10.70
C GLU A 142 -6.90 8.24 10.41
N VAL A 143 -7.88 7.61 11.06
CA VAL A 143 -8.18 6.19 10.89
C VAL A 143 -9.54 6.04 10.23
N ARG A 144 -9.63 5.18 9.22
CA ARG A 144 -10.88 4.84 8.54
C ARG A 144 -11.00 3.34 8.40
N SER A 145 -12.16 2.78 8.75
CA SER A 145 -12.44 1.36 8.50
C SER A 145 -12.52 1.09 7.00
N LEU A 146 -11.90 -0.02 6.57
CA LEU A 146 -12.02 -0.54 5.20
C LEU A 146 -13.00 -1.71 5.11
N ARG A 147 -13.60 -2.13 6.24
CA ARG A 147 -14.66 -3.15 6.21
C ARG A 147 -15.88 -2.61 5.47
N ILE A 148 -16.30 -3.32 4.42
CA ILE A 148 -17.65 -3.24 3.88
C ILE A 148 -18.57 -4.00 4.85
N PRO A 149 -19.64 -3.39 5.38
CA PRO A 149 -20.64 -4.11 6.15
C PRO A 149 -21.40 -5.05 5.19
N GLY A 150 -20.93 -6.29 5.07
CA GLY A 150 -21.54 -7.28 4.18
C GLY A 150 -20.91 -8.66 4.33
N PRO A 151 -21.64 -9.74 4.00
CA PRO A 151 -21.12 -11.10 4.08
C PRO A 151 -19.94 -11.27 3.12
N VAL A 152 -18.82 -11.77 3.65
CA VAL A 152 -17.63 -12.14 2.86
C VAL A 152 -18.02 -13.21 1.84
N PRO A 153 -17.80 -13.01 0.52
CA PRO A 153 -18.00 -14.07 -0.47
C PRO A 153 -17.10 -15.26 -0.13
N ARG A 154 -17.70 -16.37 0.28
CA ARG A 154 -16.98 -17.63 0.46
C ARG A 154 -17.10 -18.42 -0.84
N ALA A 155 -15.98 -18.69 -1.50
CA ALA A 155 -15.94 -19.75 -2.51
C ALA A 155 -16.20 -21.08 -1.78
N LYS A 156 -17.17 -21.87 -2.27
CA LYS A 156 -17.39 -23.23 -1.77
C LYS A 156 -16.38 -24.15 -2.45
N PHE A 157 -15.80 -25.07 -1.69
CA PHE A 157 -14.88 -26.12 -2.14
C PHE A 157 -15.60 -27.21 -2.96
N GLY A 158 -16.53 -26.82 -3.84
CA GLY A 158 -17.35 -27.72 -4.65
C GLY A 158 -16.92 -27.78 -6.11
N ASP A 159 -16.32 -26.69 -6.64
CA ASP A 159 -16.07 -26.53 -8.07
C ASP A 159 -14.58 -26.57 -8.45
N VAL A 160 -13.69 -26.84 -7.48
CA VAL A 160 -12.26 -27.05 -7.77
C VAL A 160 -12.03 -28.55 -8.01
N LEU A 161 -12.08 -28.96 -9.27
CA LEU A 161 -11.53 -30.25 -9.69
C LEU A 161 -10.00 -30.17 -9.61
N VAL A 162 -9.44 -30.70 -8.52
CA VAL A 162 -7.99 -30.87 -8.37
C VAL A 162 -7.58 -32.13 -9.14
N ASN A 163 -6.69 -31.98 -10.12
CA ASN A 163 -6.08 -33.13 -10.78
C ASN A 163 -5.18 -33.85 -9.76
N LEU A 164 -5.36 -35.16 -9.59
CA LEU A 164 -4.59 -35.96 -8.64
C LEU A 164 -3.11 -36.10 -9.04
N GLU A 165 -2.76 -35.77 -10.29
CA GLU A 165 -1.37 -35.68 -10.74
C GLU A 165 -0.63 -34.45 -10.17
N ASP A 166 -1.36 -33.40 -9.78
CA ASP A 166 -0.81 -32.18 -9.18
C ASP A 166 -0.52 -32.34 -7.67
N LEU A 167 -0.90 -33.48 -7.07
CA LEU A 167 -0.67 -33.83 -5.66
C LEU A 167 0.46 -34.83 -5.46
N LYS A 168 1.31 -35.04 -6.48
CA LYS A 168 2.45 -35.96 -6.43
C LYS A 168 3.75 -35.29 -6.05
#